data_AF-A0A2V5VF11-F1
#
_entry.id   AF-A0A2V5VF11-F1
#
_cell.length_a   1.000
_cell.length_b   1.000
_cell.length_c   1.000
_cell.angle_alpha   90.00
_cell.angle_beta   90.00
_cell.angle_gamma   90.00
#
_symmetry.space_group_name_H-M   'P 1'
#
loop_
_entity.id
_entity.type
_entity.pdbx_description
1 polymer ?
#
loop_
_entity_poly.entity_id
_entity_poly.type
_entity_poly.pdbx_seq_one_letter_code
_entity_poly.pdbx_strand_id
1 'polypeptide(L)'
;MKTYFDHEKLDVYGESIDFCRWVGDFQAAIFKKAAAKDQLDRASTSIPLNIAEGNGKFSAKDRARFLEMARGSALECAACLDVLLVRKLASEQQVAGQKEKLARIVQMLIGLLRKFSERAEILRKNEA
;
A
#
# COMPACT_ATOMS: atom_id res chain seq x y z
N MET A 1 0.78 -20.23 8.23
CA MET A 1 0.44 -20.42 6.80
C MET A 1 1.73 -20.75 6.07
N LYS A 2 1.71 -21.64 5.07
CA LYS A 2 2.90 -21.93 4.27
C LYS A 2 3.24 -20.71 3.41
N THR A 3 4.49 -20.27 3.44
CA THR A 3 5.03 -19.18 2.62
C THR A 3 5.70 -19.79 1.38
N TYR A 4 5.35 -19.29 0.20
CA TYR A 4 5.93 -19.67 -1.10
C TYR A 4 6.94 -18.64 -1.60
N PHE A 5 6.72 -17.35 -1.32
CA PHE A 5 7.53 -16.26 -1.85
C PHE A 5 8.06 -15.33 -0.73
N ASP A 6 9.22 -14.72 -0.94
CA ASP A 6 9.87 -13.92 0.11
C ASP A 6 9.07 -12.68 0.53
N HIS A 7 8.30 -12.06 -0.37
CA HIS A 7 7.49 -10.89 -0.03
C HIS A 7 6.36 -11.23 0.94
N GLU A 8 5.88 -12.48 0.95
CA GLU A 8 4.85 -12.95 1.87
C GLU A 8 5.34 -13.01 3.33
N LYS A 9 6.65 -12.88 3.56
CA LYS A 9 7.25 -12.78 4.89
C LYS A 9 7.25 -11.35 5.45
N LEU A 10 6.89 -10.35 4.64
CA LEU A 10 6.87 -8.95 5.07
C LEU A 10 5.53 -8.63 5.75
N ASP A 11 5.58 -8.09 6.98
CA ASP A 11 4.37 -7.67 7.69
C ASP A 11 3.53 -6.68 6.89
N VAL A 12 4.20 -5.73 6.20
CA VAL A 12 3.53 -4.74 5.36
C VAL A 12 2.78 -5.36 4.18
N TYR A 13 3.26 -6.50 3.66
CA TYR A 13 2.56 -7.23 2.62
C TYR A 13 1.28 -7.85 3.19
N GLY A 14 1.37 -8.54 4.33
CA GLY A 14 0.21 -9.11 5.03
C GLY A 14 -0.86 -8.05 5.34
N GLU A 15 -0.45 -6.92 5.91
CA GLU A 15 -1.34 -5.79 6.21
C GLU A 15 -2.01 -5.22 4.94
N SER A 16 -1.28 -5.16 3.82
CA SER A 16 -1.85 -4.70 2.54
C SER A 16 -2.86 -5.69 1.95
N ILE A 17 -2.65 -7.00 2.11
CA ILE A 17 -3.60 -8.03 1.67
C ILE A 17 -4.88 -7.96 2.51
N ASP A 18 -4.75 -7.78 3.83
CA ASP A 18 -5.90 -7.60 4.71
C ASP A 18 -6.70 -6.33 4.38
N PHE A 19 -6.00 -5.24 4.02
CA PHE A 19 -6.65 -4.03 3.53
C PHE A 19 -7.39 -4.27 2.20
N CYS A 20 -6.79 -4.99 1.24
CA CYS A 20 -7.45 -5.33 -0.03
C CYS A 20 -8.72 -6.17 0.19
N ARG A 21 -8.67 -7.15 1.10
CA ARG A 21 -9.86 -7.94 1.48
C ARG A 21 -10.97 -7.02 1.97
N TRP A 22 -10.65 -6.12 2.90
CA TRP A 22 -11.63 -5.17 3.42
C TRP A 22 -12.20 -4.26 2.32
N VAL A 23 -11.36 -3.77 1.39
CA VAL A 23 -11.85 -2.96 0.26
C VAL A 23 -12.86 -3.74 -0.57
N GLY A 24 -12.61 -5.01 -0.87
CA GLY A 24 -13.57 -5.87 -1.57
C GLY A 24 -14.93 -5.95 -0.86
N ASP A 25 -14.93 -6.23 0.44
CA ASP A 25 -16.15 -6.30 1.26
C ASP A 25 -16.87 -4.94 1.32
N PHE A 26 -16.11 -3.87 1.52
CA PHE A 26 -16.62 -2.50 1.60
C PHE A 26 -17.24 -2.03 0.29
N GLN A 27 -16.66 -2.41 -0.86
CA GLN A 27 -17.20 -2.06 -2.15
C GLN A 27 -18.52 -2.76 -2.45
N ALA A 28 -18.68 -4.01 -2.03
CA ALA A 28 -19.93 -4.75 -2.17
C ALA A 28 -21.08 -4.10 -1.37
N ALA A 29 -20.78 -3.42 -0.26
CA ALA A 29 -21.77 -2.72 0.56
C ALA A 29 -22.25 -1.37 -0.01
N ILE A 30 -21.51 -0.75 -0.95
CA ILE A 30 -21.87 0.54 -1.53
C ILE A 30 -22.50 0.36 -2.91
N PHE A 31 -23.82 0.47 -3.03
CA PHE A 31 -24.51 0.23 -4.31
C PHE A 31 -24.34 1.35 -5.34
N LYS A 32 -24.09 2.59 -4.91
CA LYS A 32 -23.96 3.74 -5.81
C LYS A 32 -22.58 3.74 -6.49
N LYS A 33 -22.57 3.88 -7.81
CA LYS A 33 -21.34 4.06 -8.60
C LYS A 33 -20.65 5.37 -8.20
N ALA A 34 -19.33 5.32 -8.03
CA ALA A 34 -18.51 6.49 -7.77
C ALA A 34 -17.07 6.21 -8.22
N ALA A 35 -16.47 7.14 -8.99
CA ALA A 35 -15.09 7.00 -9.45
C ALA A 35 -14.07 6.78 -8.32
N ALA A 36 -14.35 7.30 -7.11
CA ALA A 36 -13.52 7.09 -5.93
C ALA A 36 -13.53 5.62 -5.43
N LYS A 37 -14.61 4.87 -5.68
CA LYS A 37 -14.62 3.41 -5.43
C LYS A 37 -13.66 2.73 -6.39
N ASP A 38 -13.81 2.96 -7.68
CA ASP A 38 -12.98 2.30 -8.70
C ASP A 38 -11.49 2.67 -8.53
N GLN A 39 -11.19 3.90 -8.10
CA GLN A 39 -9.84 4.30 -7.72
C GLN A 39 -9.38 3.59 -6.44
N LEU A 40 -10.21 3.48 -5.40
CA LEU A 40 -9.87 2.77 -4.17
C LEU A 40 -9.51 1.30 -4.44
N ASP A 41 -10.27 0.61 -5.29
CA ASP A 41 -9.98 -0.78 -5.66
C ASP A 41 -8.62 -0.91 -6.36
N ARG A 42 -8.40 -0.12 -7.41
CA ARG A 42 -7.13 -0.11 -8.14
C ARG A 42 -5.95 0.29 -7.27
N ALA A 43 -6.09 1.33 -6.46
CA ALA A 43 -5.03 1.79 -5.57
C ALA A 43 -4.75 0.75 -4.48
N SER A 44 -5.78 0.13 -3.89
CA SER A 44 -5.58 -0.90 -2.87
C SER A 44 -4.83 -2.10 -3.43
N THR A 45 -5.22 -2.58 -4.62
CA THR A 45 -4.56 -3.67 -5.35
C THR A 45 -3.12 -3.33 -5.72
N SER A 46 -2.84 -2.07 -6.05
CA SER A 46 -1.50 -1.60 -6.40
C SER A 46 -0.50 -1.71 -5.24
N ILE A 47 -0.95 -1.62 -3.98
CA ILE A 47 -0.07 -1.69 -2.79
C ILE A 47 0.67 -3.04 -2.71
N PRO A 48 -0.01 -4.20 -2.57
CA PRO A 48 0.67 -5.50 -2.48
C PRO A 48 1.45 -5.85 -3.75
N LEU A 49 0.96 -5.45 -4.94
CA LEU A 49 1.65 -5.69 -6.20
C LEU A 49 3.02 -5.00 -6.24
N ASN A 50 3.06 -3.71 -5.88
CA ASN A 50 4.32 -2.97 -5.84
C ASN A 50 5.26 -3.46 -4.71
N ILE A 51 4.72 -3.90 -3.57
CA ILE A 51 5.54 -4.52 -2.51
C ILE A 51 6.21 -5.80 -3.03
N ALA A 52 5.42 -6.69 -3.65
CA ALA A 52 5.91 -7.95 -4.17
C ALA A 52 6.96 -7.74 -5.28
N GLU A 53 6.67 -6.85 -6.24
CA GLU A 53 7.59 -6.54 -7.33
C GLU A 53 8.87 -5.88 -6.82
N GLY A 54 8.77 -4.91 -5.91
CA GLY A 54 9.93 -4.26 -5.30
C GLY A 54 10.81 -5.25 -4.55
N ASN A 55 10.22 -6.16 -3.78
CA ASN A 55 10.97 -7.19 -3.06
C ASN A 55 11.76 -8.12 -4.00
N GLY A 56 11.26 -8.34 -5.21
CA GLY A 56 11.93 -9.12 -6.26
C GLY A 56 13.07 -8.40 -6.99
N LYS A 57 13.22 -7.08 -6.85
CA LYS A 57 14.31 -6.34 -7.51
C LYS A 57 15.65 -6.58 -6.84
N PHE A 58 16.70 -6.72 -7.66
CA PHE A 58 18.08 -6.88 -7.22
C PHE A 58 18.69 -5.57 -6.72
N SER A 59 18.48 -4.46 -7.44
CA SER A 59 19.04 -3.17 -7.07
C SER A 59 18.25 -2.53 -5.93
N ALA A 60 18.95 -1.93 -4.97
CA ALA A 60 18.32 -1.20 -3.86
C ALA A 60 17.53 0.01 -4.37
N LYS A 61 18.00 0.67 -5.43
CA LYS A 61 17.34 1.81 -6.07
C LYS A 61 16.00 1.42 -6.69
N ASP A 62 15.94 0.35 -7.47
CA ASP A 62 14.68 -0.08 -8.09
C ASP A 62 13.72 -0.58 -7.03
N ARG A 63 14.21 -1.35 -6.05
CA ARG A 63 13.39 -1.76 -4.90
C ARG A 63 12.74 -0.56 -4.20
N ALA A 64 13.52 0.49 -3.91
CA ALA A 64 12.99 1.71 -3.30
C ALA A 64 11.93 2.38 -4.19
N ARG A 65 12.13 2.43 -5.52
CA ARG A 65 11.14 2.99 -6.45
C ARG A 65 9.77 2.29 -6.36
N PHE A 66 9.74 0.97 -6.31
CA PHE A 66 8.47 0.23 -6.17
C PHE A 66 7.82 0.44 -4.80
N LEU A 67 8.60 0.48 -3.73
CA LEU A 67 8.07 0.78 -2.40
C LEU A 67 7.49 2.21 -2.30
N GLU A 68 8.07 3.17 -3.04
CA GLU A 68 7.55 4.53 -3.15
C GLU A 68 6.20 4.55 -3.87
N MET A 69 6.04 3.75 -4.92
CA MET A 69 4.76 3.57 -5.62
C MET A 69 3.71 2.93 -4.70
N ALA A 70 4.06 1.89 -3.94
CA ALA A 70 3.17 1.30 -2.94
C ALA A 70 2.72 2.34 -1.90
N ARG A 71 3.64 3.20 -1.44
CA ARG A 71 3.33 4.28 -0.49
C ARG A 71 2.37 5.29 -1.10
N GLY A 72 2.60 5.68 -2.35
CA GLY A 72 1.69 6.55 -3.11
C GLY A 72 0.29 5.96 -3.18
N SER A 73 0.17 4.68 -3.56
CA SER A 73 -1.13 4.00 -3.62
C SER A 73 -1.84 3.90 -2.27
N ALA A 74 -1.11 3.73 -1.15
CA ALA A 74 -1.71 3.76 0.19
C ALA A 74 -2.28 5.14 0.56
N LEU A 75 -1.58 6.22 0.19
CA LEU A 75 -2.06 7.59 0.39
C LEU A 75 -3.28 7.90 -0.51
N GLU A 76 -3.27 7.41 -1.75
CA GLU A 76 -4.44 7.50 -2.64
C GLU A 76 -5.66 6.79 -2.07
N CYS A 77 -5.48 5.61 -1.45
CA CYS A 77 -6.58 4.92 -0.77
C CYS A 77 -7.18 5.78 0.35
N ALA A 78 -6.34 6.40 1.17
CA ALA A 78 -6.80 7.28 2.25
C ALA A 78 -7.60 8.46 1.70
N ALA A 79 -7.13 9.08 0.63
CA ALA A 79 -7.83 10.16 -0.06
C ALA A 79 -9.15 9.69 -0.68
N CYS A 80 -9.20 8.48 -1.25
CA CYS A 80 -10.45 7.92 -1.77
C CYS A 80 -11.49 7.72 -0.67
N LEU A 81 -11.08 7.24 0.51
CA LEU A 81 -11.98 7.12 1.68
C LEU A 81 -12.52 8.49 2.09
N ASP A 82 -11.70 9.53 2.10
CA ASP A 82 -12.14 10.91 2.38
C ASP A 82 -13.16 11.40 1.36
N VAL A 83 -12.94 11.13 0.06
CA VAL A 83 -13.90 11.47 -0.99
C VAL A 83 -15.23 10.73 -0.81
N LEU A 84 -15.21 9.47 -0.36
CA LEU A 84 -16.42 8.69 -0.11
C LEU A 84 -17.20 9.23 1.12
N LEU A 85 -16.50 9.67 2.17
CA LEU A 85 -17.10 10.31 3.34
C LEU A 85 -17.83 11.60 2.97
N VAL A 86 -17.16 12.54 2.29
CA VAL A 86 -17.76 13.84 1.93
C VAL A 86 -18.93 13.68 0.95
N ARG A 87 -18.94 12.60 0.16
CA ARG A 87 -20.05 12.23 -0.74
C ARG A 87 -21.17 11.47 -0.04
N LYS A 88 -21.06 11.22 1.28
CA LYS A 88 -22.02 10.46 2.08
C LYS A 88 -22.24 9.04 1.54
N LEU A 89 -21.19 8.44 0.99
CA LEU A 89 -21.19 7.04 0.51
C LEU A 89 -20.60 6.08 1.53
N ALA A 90 -20.02 6.61 2.61
CA ALA A 90 -19.49 5.88 3.74
C ALA A 90 -19.64 6.73 5.01
N SER A 91 -19.56 6.10 6.18
CA SER A 91 -19.50 6.76 7.47
C SER A 91 -18.09 6.71 8.07
N GLU A 92 -17.81 7.62 9.01
CA GLU A 92 -16.53 7.64 9.72
C GLU A 92 -16.26 6.33 10.46
N GLN A 93 -17.30 5.74 11.05
CA GLN A 93 -17.20 4.45 11.76
C GLN A 93 -16.76 3.31 10.83
N GLN A 94 -17.16 3.35 9.55
CA GLN A 94 -16.75 2.33 8.58
C GLN A 94 -15.28 2.45 8.18
N VAL A 95 -14.73 3.68 8.14
CA VAL A 95 -13.42 3.94 7.51
C VAL A 95 -12.30 4.24 8.50
N ALA A 96 -12.59 4.69 9.72
CA ALA A 96 -11.58 5.15 10.68
C ALA A 96 -10.46 4.12 10.92
N GLY A 97 -10.83 2.89 11.30
CA GLY A 97 -9.85 1.82 11.54
C GLY A 97 -9.03 1.43 10.29
N GLN A 98 -9.57 1.68 9.10
CA GLN A 98 -8.86 1.41 7.85
C GLN A 98 -7.92 2.54 7.46
N LYS A 99 -8.27 3.80 7.77
CA LYS A 99 -7.32 4.92 7.66
C LYS A 99 -6.15 4.74 8.63
N GLU A 100 -6.39 4.23 9.84
CA GLU A 100 -5.30 3.86 10.76
C GLU A 100 -4.43 2.73 10.20
N LYS A 101 -5.03 1.69 9.62
CA LYS A 101 -4.28 0.62 8.94
C LYS A 101 -3.44 1.16 7.80
N LEU A 102 -3.99 2.03 6.95
CA LEU A 102 -3.25 2.68 5.87
C LEU A 102 -2.09 3.53 6.40
N ALA A 103 -2.29 4.28 7.49
CA ALA A 103 -1.22 5.04 8.14
C ALA A 103 -0.08 4.12 8.62
N ARG A 104 -0.41 2.97 9.22
CA ARG A 104 0.60 1.95 9.59
C ARG A 104 1.32 1.38 8.37
N ILE A 105 0.61 1.04 7.29
CA ILE A 105 1.21 0.59 6.02
C ILE A 105 2.21 1.63 5.50
N VAL A 106 1.81 2.91 5.46
CA VAL A 106 2.69 4.02 5.05
C VAL A 106 3.95 4.09 5.94
N GLN A 107 3.81 3.98 7.26
CA GLN A 107 4.95 3.99 8.17
C GLN A 107 5.92 2.82 7.93
N MET A 108 5.40 1.60 7.73
CA MET A 108 6.22 0.44 7.40
C MET A 108 6.96 0.62 6.08
N LEU A 109 6.29 1.15 5.05
CA LEU A 109 6.90 1.44 3.75
C LEU A 109 7.99 2.51 3.87
N ILE A 110 7.79 3.56 4.67
CA ILE A 110 8.83 4.57 4.94
C ILE A 110 10.05 3.93 5.61
N GLY A 111 9.85 3.02 6.56
CA GLY A 111 10.94 2.29 7.21
C GLY A 111 11.77 1.49 6.20
N LEU A 112 11.11 0.76 5.30
CA LEU A 112 11.79 0.02 4.22
C LEU A 112 12.49 0.95 3.23
N LEU A 113 11.84 2.05 2.83
CA LEU A 113 12.40 3.05 1.93
C LEU A 113 13.71 3.64 2.46
N ARG A 114 13.74 4.04 3.74
CA ARG A 114 14.97 4.56 4.38
C ARG A 114 16.11 3.55 4.29
N LYS A 115 15.83 2.29 4.67
CA LYS A 115 16.80 1.19 4.60
C LYS A 115 17.38 0.98 3.19
N PHE A 116 16.54 1.01 2.15
CA PHE A 116 17.01 0.75 0.78
C PHE A 116 17.64 1.97 0.12
N SER A 117 17.22 3.19 0.45
CA SER A 117 17.86 4.42 -0.03
C SER A 117 19.27 4.58 0.53
N GLU A 118 19.48 4.36 1.83
CA GLU A 118 20.81 4.38 2.46
C GLU A 118 21.74 3.33 1.83
N ARG A 119 21.23 2.11 1.60
CA ARG A 119 21.99 1.06 0.93
C ARG A 119 22.38 1.44 -0.49
N ALA A 120 21.49 2.10 -1.24
CA ALA A 120 21.77 2.57 -2.58
C ALA A 120 22.84 3.68 -2.59
N GLU A 121 22.92 4.52 -1.56
CA GLU A 121 23.99 5.50 -1.39
C GLU A 121 25.34 4.88 -1.09
N ILE A 122 25.40 3.89 -0.20
CA ILE A 122 26.64 3.17 0.14
C ILE A 122 27.20 2.46 -1.11
N LEU A 123 26.36 1.74 -1.86
CA LEU A 123 26.79 1.04 -3.07
C LEU A 123 27.39 2.01 -4.11
N ARG A 124 26.76 3.19 -4.30
CA ARG A 124 27.29 4.22 -5.20
C ARG A 124 28.65 4.77 -4.77
N LYS A 125 28.90 4.90 -3.46
CA LYS A 125 30.20 5.38 -2.94
C LYS A 125 31.31 4.34 -3.06
N ASN A 126 30.98 3.05 -3.07
CA ASN A 126 31.97 1.98 -3.20
C ASN A 126 32.36 1.68 -4.66
N GLU A 127 31.56 2.16 -5.61
CA GLU A 127 31.77 2.02 -7.06
C GLU A 127 32.48 3.25 -7.69
N ALA A 128 32.67 4.32 -6.92
CA ALA A 128 33.31 5.58 -7.33
C ALA A 128 34.72 5.71 -6.73
#